data_AF-A0A3N2PVI3-F1
#
_entry.id   AF-A0A3N2PVI3-F1
#
_cell.length_a   1.000
_cell.length_b   1.000
_cell.length_c   1.000
_cell.angle_alpha   90.00
_cell.angle_beta   90.00
_cell.angle_gamma   90.00
#
_symmetry.space_group_name_H-M   'P 1'
#
loop_
_entity.id
_entity.type
_entity.pdbx_description
1 polymer ?
#
loop_
_entity_poly.entity_id
_entity_poly.type
_entity_poly.pdbx_seq_one_letter_code
_entity_poly.pdbx_strand_id
1 'polypeptide(L)'
;MGTRIVIKCRSQNIPGDPNLRPQTMANMVCRRIWNRDFDDTQDRVQSRGIFFHDGTRCFFLVDSGPPDSKEVHTSMYNWDGSCLTELPVSPIITSHLHQYPFNPANKEQGYTDEEYREKFGDEAFKAMMTERIRQKKRNNLRLFSTEKAFMQANPGLVDEV
;
A
#
# COMPACT_ATOMS: atom_id res chain seq x y z
N MET A 1 15.43 16.35 10.15
CA MET A 1 14.07 16.60 9.65
C MET A 1 13.72 15.50 8.67
N GLY A 2 12.56 14.86 8.82
CA GLY A 2 12.07 13.86 7.88
C GLY A 2 11.20 14.51 6.81
N THR A 3 11.15 13.90 5.63
CA THR A 3 10.24 14.30 4.55
C THR A 3 9.41 13.11 4.10
N ARG A 4 8.11 13.30 3.92
CA ARG A 4 7.17 12.31 3.42
C ARG A 4 6.47 12.82 2.17
N ILE A 5 6.56 12.05 1.09
CA ILE A 5 5.90 12.33 -0.18
C ILE A 5 4.79 11.29 -0.38
N VAL A 6 3.55 11.76 -0.47
CA VAL A 6 2.38 10.93 -0.79
C VAL A 6 2.08 11.04 -2.27
N ILE A 7 2.09 9.93 -3.00
CA ILE A 7 1.79 9.92 -4.44
C ILE A 7 0.50 9.18 -4.68
N LYS A 8 -0.44 9.85 -5.34
CA LYS A 8 -1.65 9.26 -5.91
C LYS A 8 -1.41 9.01 -7.39
N CYS A 9 -1.75 7.82 -7.89
CA CYS A 9 -1.55 7.49 -9.30
C CYS A 9 -2.54 6.42 -9.79
N ARG A 10 -2.46 6.10 -11.09
CA ARG A 10 -3.02 4.87 -11.66
C ARG A 10 -1.88 3.91 -11.98
N SER A 11 -2.06 2.63 -11.66
CA SER A 11 -1.01 1.61 -11.78
C SER A 11 -0.43 1.49 -13.19
N GLN A 12 -1.27 1.55 -14.22
CA GLN A 12 -0.85 1.45 -15.62
C GLN A 12 -0.01 2.65 -16.10
N ASN A 13 -0.03 3.77 -15.37
CA ASN A 13 0.75 4.94 -15.70
C ASN A 13 2.17 4.87 -15.12
N ILE A 14 2.50 3.84 -14.34
CA ILE A 14 3.84 3.63 -13.80
C ILE A 14 4.64 2.79 -14.80
N PRO A 15 5.77 3.30 -15.33
CA PRO A 15 6.54 2.59 -16.33
C PRO A 15 7.22 1.35 -15.74
N GLY A 16 7.59 0.41 -16.62
CA GLY A 16 8.39 -0.76 -16.25
C GLY A 16 7.59 -1.95 -15.72
N ASP A 17 8.30 -2.88 -15.07
CA ASP A 17 7.73 -4.12 -14.55
C ASP A 17 6.69 -3.83 -13.43
N PRO A 18 5.45 -4.36 -13.53
CA PRO A 18 4.43 -4.23 -12.50
C PRO A 18 4.89 -4.58 -11.08
N ASN A 19 5.79 -5.55 -10.93
CA ASN A 19 6.32 -5.98 -9.63
C ASN A 19 7.31 -4.98 -9.03
N LEU A 20 7.94 -4.15 -9.87
CA LEU A 20 8.95 -3.17 -9.46
C LEU A 20 8.39 -1.75 -9.32
N ARG A 21 7.08 -1.56 -9.58
CA ARG A 21 6.41 -0.25 -9.52
C ARG A 21 6.66 0.54 -8.23
N PRO A 22 6.70 -0.04 -7.01
CA PRO A 22 7.05 0.72 -5.81
C PRO A 22 8.44 1.35 -5.90
N GLN A 23 9.47 0.57 -6.26
CA GLN A 23 10.83 1.06 -6.46
C GLN A 23 10.92 2.05 -7.61
N THR A 24 10.26 1.79 -8.74
CA THR A 24 10.21 2.71 -9.87
C THR A 24 9.62 4.06 -9.45
N MET A 25 8.49 4.05 -8.74
CA MET A 25 7.85 5.25 -8.24
C MET A 25 8.74 6.01 -7.26
N ALA A 26 9.36 5.31 -6.30
CA ALA A 26 10.29 5.91 -5.34
C ALA A 26 11.46 6.60 -6.05
N ASN A 27 12.10 5.92 -7.01
CA ASN A 27 13.21 6.49 -7.75
C ASN A 27 12.83 7.71 -8.60
N MET A 28 11.65 7.68 -9.26
CA MET A 28 11.15 8.86 -9.99
C MET A 28 10.95 10.06 -9.06
N VAL A 29 10.42 9.84 -7.85
CA VAL A 29 10.20 10.89 -6.86
C VAL A 29 11.52 11.42 -6.33
N CYS A 30 12.46 10.56 -5.95
CA CYS A 30 13.77 10.98 -5.49
C CYS A 30 14.47 11.85 -6.54
N ARG A 31 14.43 11.46 -7.82
CA ARG A 31 15.02 12.24 -8.91
C ARG A 31 14.32 13.59 -9.08
N ARG A 32 13.00 13.62 -9.03
CA ARG A 32 12.23 14.84 -9.34
C ARG A 32 12.24 15.86 -8.21
N ILE A 33 12.16 15.40 -6.96
CA ILE A 33 11.99 16.24 -5.77
C ILE A 33 13.33 16.49 -5.06
N TRP A 34 14.20 15.48 -4.99
CA TRP A 34 15.48 15.56 -4.26
C TRP A 34 16.71 15.56 -5.17
N ASN A 35 16.54 15.49 -6.49
CA ASN A 35 17.63 15.49 -7.48
C ASN A 35 18.69 14.40 -7.24
N ARG A 36 18.27 13.22 -6.78
CA ARG A 36 19.12 12.04 -6.59
C ARG A 36 18.36 10.75 -6.81
N ASP A 37 19.07 9.65 -6.99
CA ASP A 37 18.45 8.32 -7.03
C ASP A 37 17.92 7.90 -5.64
N PHE A 38 17.05 6.90 -5.64
CA PHE A 38 16.59 6.25 -4.42
C PHE A 38 17.76 5.55 -3.71
N ASP A 39 17.83 5.75 -2.39
CA ASP A 39 18.86 5.17 -1.54
C ASP A 39 18.21 4.48 -0.35
N ASP A 40 18.24 3.15 -0.32
CA ASP A 40 17.58 2.32 0.70
C ASP A 40 18.16 2.48 2.11
N THR A 41 19.32 3.13 2.25
CA THR A 41 19.90 3.46 3.56
C THR A 41 19.20 4.63 4.25
N GLN A 42 18.52 5.50 3.48
CA GLN A 42 17.88 6.72 3.99
C GLN A 42 16.42 6.89 3.55
N ASP A 43 16.03 6.25 2.44
CA ASP A 43 14.71 6.30 1.86
C ASP A 43 13.92 5.02 2.12
N ARG A 44 12.60 5.17 2.19
CA ARG A 44 11.68 4.06 2.40
C ARG A 44 10.49 4.25 1.49
N VAL A 45 10.01 3.16 0.89
CA VAL A 45 8.78 3.17 0.10
C VAL A 45 7.74 2.22 0.68
N GLN A 46 6.51 2.70 0.79
CA GLN A 46 5.34 1.89 1.09
C GLN A 46 4.31 2.08 -0.01
N SER A 47 3.56 1.03 -0.32
CA SER A 47 2.50 1.06 -1.32
C SER A 47 1.17 0.63 -0.74
N ARG A 48 0.08 1.19 -1.28
CA ARG A 48 -1.29 0.80 -0.97
C ARG A 48 -2.08 0.65 -2.26
N GLY A 49 -2.86 -0.41 -2.32
CA GLY A 49 -3.62 -0.80 -3.49
C GLY A 49 -2.90 -1.85 -4.31
N ILE A 50 -3.52 -2.23 -5.42
CA ILE A 50 -3.10 -3.37 -6.22
C ILE A 50 -2.21 -2.87 -7.37
N PHE A 51 -1.07 -2.29 -7.01
CA PHE A 51 -0.19 -1.59 -7.96
C PHE A 51 0.35 -2.49 -9.08
N PHE A 52 0.42 -3.80 -8.85
CA PHE A 52 0.86 -4.78 -9.85
C PHE A 52 -0.22 -5.15 -10.87
N HIS A 53 -1.47 -4.70 -10.69
CA HIS A 53 -2.54 -4.85 -11.68
C HIS A 53 -2.92 -3.50 -12.29
N ASP A 54 -2.97 -3.45 -13.60
CA ASP A 54 -3.35 -2.27 -14.38
C ASP A 54 -4.81 -1.86 -14.16
N GLY A 55 -5.08 -0.57 -14.37
CA GLY A 55 -6.43 -0.01 -14.24
C GLY A 55 -6.85 0.35 -12.82
N THR A 56 -5.97 0.16 -11.83
CA THR A 56 -6.28 0.41 -10.42
C THR A 56 -5.70 1.74 -9.95
N ARG A 57 -6.41 2.41 -9.03
CA ARG A 57 -5.85 3.57 -8.31
C ARG A 57 -4.91 3.05 -7.23
N CYS A 58 -3.72 3.61 -7.15
CA CYS A 58 -2.71 3.21 -6.18
C CYS A 58 -2.12 4.43 -5.49
N PHE A 59 -1.63 4.19 -4.28
CA PHE A 59 -0.95 5.19 -3.48
C PHE A 59 0.43 4.69 -3.09
N PHE A 60 1.40 5.59 -3.11
CA PHE A 60 2.75 5.33 -2.63
C PHE A 60 3.10 6.37 -1.58
N LEU A 61 3.82 5.94 -0.54
CA LEU A 61 4.48 6.83 0.41
C LEU A 61 5.98 6.66 0.20
N VAL A 62 6.68 7.76 -0.04
CA VAL A 62 8.14 7.81 -0.14
C VAL A 62 8.63 8.70 0.99
N ASP A 63 9.32 8.10 1.94
CA ASP A 63 9.86 8.76 3.12
C ASP A 63 11.37 8.90 2.97
N SER A 64 11.94 10.03 3.38
CA SER A 64 13.38 10.27 3.37
C SER A 64 13.85 10.99 4.63
N GLY A 65 15.03 10.60 5.11
CA GLY A 65 15.65 11.13 6.33
C GLY A 65 15.54 10.19 7.54
N PRO A 66 16.06 10.61 8.71
CA PRO A 66 16.23 9.75 9.88
C PRO A 66 14.90 9.16 10.38
N PRO A 67 14.78 7.83 10.58
CA PRO A 67 13.52 7.17 10.96
C PRO A 67 12.88 7.71 12.25
N ASP A 68 13.69 8.23 13.17
CA ASP A 68 13.29 8.81 14.46
C ASP A 68 12.95 10.31 14.40
N SER A 69 12.85 10.88 13.19
CA SER A 69 12.50 12.29 12.99
C SER A 69 11.15 12.62 13.64
N LYS A 70 11.17 13.54 14.61
CA LYS A 70 9.96 14.07 15.28
C LYS A 70 9.19 15.07 14.42
N GLU A 71 9.90 15.74 13.53
CA GLU A 71 9.36 16.68 12.56
C GLU A 71 9.42 16.06 11.17
N VAL A 72 8.25 15.78 10.61
CA VAL A 72 8.09 15.19 9.27
C VAL A 72 7.27 16.13 8.41
N HIS A 73 7.91 16.74 7.41
CA HIS A 73 7.21 17.54 6.43
C HIS A 73 6.51 16.63 5.42
N THR A 74 5.20 16.82 5.22
CA THR A 74 4.41 16.00 4.30
C THR A 74 3.94 16.83 3.11
N SER A 75 4.17 16.31 1.90
CA SER A 75 3.60 16.85 0.67
C SER A 75 2.92 15.74 -0.15
N MET A 76 1.99 16.12 -1.02
CA MET A 76 1.19 15.18 -1.80
C MET A 76 1.26 15.52 -3.29
N TYR A 77 1.31 14.50 -4.14
CA TYR A 77 1.39 14.66 -5.59
C TYR A 77 0.46 13.69 -6.31
N ASN A 78 0.03 14.07 -7.51
CA ASN A 78 -0.57 13.19 -8.50
C ASN A 78 0.47 12.82 -9.56
N TRP A 79 0.63 11.53 -9.85
CA TRP A 79 1.34 11.04 -11.03
C TRP A 79 0.35 10.68 -12.12
N ASP A 80 0.45 11.36 -13.27
CA ASP A 80 -0.42 11.15 -14.43
C ASP A 80 0.18 10.23 -15.50
N GLY A 81 1.44 9.79 -15.34
CA GLY A 81 2.19 9.04 -16.36
C GLY A 81 3.35 9.83 -16.96
N SER A 82 3.39 11.13 -16.73
CA SER A 82 4.40 12.03 -17.28
C SER A 82 5.02 12.95 -16.23
N CYS A 83 4.21 13.47 -15.30
CA CYS A 83 4.66 14.46 -14.33
C CYS A 83 4.06 14.24 -12.93
N LEU A 84 4.77 14.77 -11.93
CA LEU A 84 4.28 14.92 -10.56
C LEU A 84 3.67 16.31 -10.43
N THR A 85 2.35 16.37 -10.30
CA THR A 85 1.62 17.61 -9.99
C THR A 85 1.37 17.68 -8.49
N GLU A 86 1.78 18.76 -7.84
CA GLU A 86 1.53 18.95 -6.41
C GLU A 86 0.03 19.06 -6.13
N LEU A 87 -0.40 18.46 -5.03
CA LEU A 87 -1.76 18.48 -4.52
C LEU A 87 -1.77 18.97 -3.07
N PRO A 88 -2.85 19.66 -2.64
CA PRO A 88 -3.00 20.01 -1.24
C PRO A 88 -3.13 18.74 -0.38
N VAL A 89 -2.42 18.72 0.75
CA VAL A 89 -2.57 17.67 1.76
C VAL A 89 -3.87 17.94 2.53
N SER A 90 -4.88 17.10 2.33
CA SER A 90 -6.16 17.24 3.04
C SER A 90 -6.09 16.66 4.47
N PRO A 91 -6.91 17.15 5.41
CA PRO A 91 -6.98 16.58 6.76
C PRO A 91 -7.31 15.08 6.79
N ILE A 92 -8.09 14.60 5.82
CA ILE A 92 -8.41 13.17 5.68
C ILE A 92 -7.14 12.36 5.37
N ILE A 93 -6.29 12.86 4.47
CA ILE A 93 -5.01 12.22 4.16
C ILE A 93 -4.11 12.26 5.39
N THR A 94 -3.98 13.41 6.06
CA THR A 94 -3.19 13.54 7.29
C THR A 94 -3.62 12.54 8.35
N SER A 95 -4.93 12.42 8.60
CA SER A 95 -5.49 11.46 9.54
C SER A 95 -5.14 10.02 9.15
N HIS A 96 -5.26 9.69 7.87
CA HIS A 96 -4.95 8.37 7.34
C HIS A 96 -3.45 8.03 7.43
N LEU A 97 -2.55 9.02 7.35
CA LEU A 97 -1.11 8.82 7.46
C LEU A 97 -0.67 8.35 8.86
N HIS A 98 -1.48 8.54 9.90
CA HIS A 98 -1.19 7.99 11.23
C HIS A 98 -1.10 6.45 11.24
N GLN A 99 -1.74 5.78 10.28
CA GLN A 99 -1.65 4.32 10.12
C GLN A 99 -0.32 3.87 9.48
N TYR A 100 0.48 4.82 8.99
CA TYR A 100 1.74 4.56 8.28
C TYR A 100 2.86 5.26 9.04
N PRO A 101 3.45 4.63 10.08
CA PRO A 101 4.50 5.27 10.85
C PRO A 101 5.70 5.60 9.97
N PHE A 102 6.36 6.74 10.25
CA PHE A 102 7.58 7.16 9.55
C PHE A 102 8.77 6.27 9.90
N ASN A 103 8.84 5.84 11.17
CA ASN A 103 9.76 4.82 11.63
C ASN A 103 9.17 3.42 11.37
N PRO A 104 9.80 2.56 10.54
CA PRO A 104 9.36 1.19 10.33
C PRO A 104 9.31 0.35 11.60
N ALA A 105 10.17 0.64 12.59
CA ALA A 105 10.16 -0.06 13.88
C ALA A 105 8.87 0.16 14.68
N ASN A 106 8.14 1.24 14.39
CA ASN A 106 6.85 1.54 15.02
C ASN A 106 5.68 0.90 14.26
N LYS A 107 5.94 0.16 13.18
CA LYS A 107 4.88 -0.56 12.47
C LYS A 107 4.39 -1.67 13.37
N GLU A 108 3.14 -1.55 13.83
CA GLU A 108 2.47 -2.66 14.50
C GLU A 108 2.50 -3.87 13.57
N GLN A 109 3.08 -4.96 14.06
CA GLN A 109 3.08 -6.22 13.33
C GLN A 109 1.64 -6.70 13.23
N GLY A 110 1.14 -6.84 12.01
CA GLY A 110 -0.18 -7.44 11.79
C GLY A 110 -0.18 -8.89 12.24
N TYR A 111 -1.36 -9.42 12.56
CA TYR A 111 -1.53 -10.83 12.91
C TYR A 111 -1.35 -11.72 11.68
N THR A 112 -0.71 -12.88 11.83
CA THR A 112 -0.87 -13.98 10.87
C THR A 112 -2.33 -14.46 10.84
N ASP A 113 -2.70 -15.23 9.82
CA ASP A 113 -4.04 -15.82 9.75
C ASP A 113 -4.31 -16.71 10.99
N GLU A 114 -3.31 -17.42 11.50
CA GLU A 114 -3.38 -18.21 12.74
C GLU A 114 -3.51 -17.33 13.99
N GLU A 115 -2.65 -16.31 14.14
CA GLU A 115 -2.70 -15.39 15.29
C GLU A 115 -4.03 -14.62 15.34
N TYR A 116 -4.55 -14.22 14.18
CA TYR A 116 -5.84 -13.56 14.06
C TYR A 116 -6.97 -14.49 14.51
N ARG A 117 -6.92 -15.75 14.06
CA ARG A 117 -7.91 -16.76 14.45
C ARG A 117 -7.87 -17.06 15.94
N GLU A 118 -6.69 -17.19 16.55
CA GLU A 118 -6.54 -17.41 17.98
C GLU A 118 -7.08 -16.22 18.79
N LYS A 119 -6.79 -14.99 18.35
CA LYS A 119 -7.15 -13.77 19.08
C LYS A 119 -8.62 -13.37 18.94
N PHE A 120 -9.20 -13.52 17.75
CA PHE A 120 -10.55 -13.01 17.43
C PHE A 120 -11.57 -14.13 17.20
N GLY A 121 -11.14 -15.38 17.16
CA GLY A 121 -11.98 -16.55 17.00
C GLY A 121 -12.32 -16.91 15.55
N ASP A 122 -12.87 -18.11 15.39
CA ASP A 122 -13.15 -18.73 14.09
C ASP A 122 -14.17 -17.96 13.25
N GLU A 123 -15.22 -17.41 13.87
CA GLU A 123 -16.26 -16.66 13.16
C GLU A 123 -15.72 -15.34 12.59
N ALA A 124 -14.91 -14.60 13.36
CA ALA A 124 -14.25 -13.39 12.88
C ALA A 124 -13.27 -13.71 11.74
N PHE A 125 -12.52 -14.81 11.86
CA PHE A 125 -11.62 -15.28 10.82
C PHE A 125 -12.36 -15.63 9.52
N LYS A 126 -13.48 -16.37 9.61
CA LYS A 126 -14.32 -16.71 8.44
C LYS A 126 -14.87 -15.46 7.75
N ALA A 127 -15.36 -14.49 8.52
CA ALA A 127 -15.86 -13.22 7.98
C ALA A 127 -14.75 -12.45 7.25
N MET A 128 -13.57 -12.34 7.87
CA MET A 128 -12.39 -11.70 7.29
C MET A 128 -11.96 -12.38 5.98
N MET A 129 -11.86 -13.72 5.97
CA MET A 129 -11.49 -14.50 4.78
C MET A 129 -12.51 -14.35 3.65
N THR A 130 -13.79 -14.36 3.97
CA THR A 130 -14.88 -14.16 3.00
C THR A 130 -14.78 -12.79 2.33
N GLU A 131 -14.60 -11.74 3.12
CA GLU A 131 -14.43 -10.37 2.60
C GLU A 131 -13.16 -10.24 1.75
N ARG A 132 -12.05 -10.82 2.19
CA ARG A 132 -10.79 -10.88 1.42
C ARG A 132 -11.00 -11.51 0.04
N ILE A 133 -11.73 -12.62 -0.03
CA ILE A 133 -12.01 -13.31 -1.30
C ILE A 133 -12.98 -12.51 -2.18
N ARG A 134 -14.05 -11.94 -1.60
CA ARG A 134 -15.00 -11.08 -2.34
C ARG A 134 -14.31 -9.88 -2.97
N GLN A 135 -13.44 -9.20 -2.21
CA GLN A 135 -12.64 -8.09 -2.74
C GLN A 135 -11.74 -8.52 -3.90
N LYS A 136 -11.11 -9.69 -3.80
CA LYS A 136 -10.30 -10.23 -4.89
C LYS A 136 -11.12 -10.55 -6.13
N LYS A 137 -12.27 -11.23 -5.99
CA LYS A 137 -13.21 -11.49 -7.09
C LYS A 137 -13.67 -10.18 -7.75
N ARG A 138 -14.13 -9.21 -6.97
CA ARG A 138 -14.59 -7.89 -7.47
C ARG A 138 -13.50 -7.16 -8.26
N ASN A 139 -12.25 -7.31 -7.85
CA ASN A 139 -11.09 -6.68 -8.50
C ASN A 139 -10.42 -7.58 -9.55
N ASN A 140 -11.04 -8.69 -9.96
CA ASN A 140 -10.50 -9.68 -10.91
C ASN A 140 -9.08 -10.18 -10.55
N LEU A 141 -8.82 -10.34 -9.26
CA LEU A 141 -7.54 -10.82 -8.74
C LEU A 141 -7.51 -12.34 -8.59
N ARG A 142 -6.32 -12.91 -8.80
CA ARG A 142 -6.08 -14.34 -8.56
C ARG A 142 -6.14 -14.66 -7.07
N LEU A 143 -6.87 -15.72 -6.73
CA LEU A 143 -6.89 -16.30 -5.39
C LEU A 143 -5.63 -17.14 -5.12
N PHE A 144 -5.09 -17.01 -3.92
CA PHE A 144 -4.01 -17.84 -3.39
C PHE A 144 -4.52 -19.22 -2.97
N SER A 145 -3.59 -20.15 -2.75
CA SER A 145 -3.91 -21.55 -2.41
C SER A 145 -4.74 -21.67 -1.14
N THR A 146 -4.42 -20.88 -0.11
CA THR A 146 -5.14 -20.83 1.17
C THR A 146 -6.59 -20.34 1.00
N GLU A 147 -6.79 -19.31 0.20
CA GLU A 147 -8.11 -18.75 -0.13
C GLU A 147 -8.96 -19.73 -0.95
N LYS A 148 -8.33 -20.45 -1.90
CA LYS A 148 -9.00 -21.51 -2.66
C LYS A 148 -9.44 -22.66 -1.76
N ALA A 149 -8.58 -23.11 -0.85
CA ALA A 149 -8.91 -24.15 0.11
C ALA A 149 -10.05 -23.69 1.05
N PHE A 150 -10.02 -22.44 1.50
CA PHE A 150 -11.09 -21.86 2.32
C PHE A 150 -12.43 -21.85 1.57
N MET A 151 -12.45 -21.44 0.29
CA MET A 151 -13.66 -21.50 -0.54
C MET A 151 -14.17 -22.93 -0.70
N GLN A 152 -13.29 -23.89 -0.97
CA GLN A 152 -13.68 -25.30 -1.13
C GLN A 152 -14.28 -25.87 0.16
N ALA A 153 -13.75 -25.48 1.32
CA ALA A 153 -14.26 -25.89 2.62
C ALA A 153 -15.57 -25.17 3.01
N ASN A 154 -15.87 -24.01 2.42
CA ASN A 154 -17.03 -23.17 2.76
C ASN A 154 -17.74 -22.61 1.51
N PRO A 155 -18.27 -23.46 0.61
CA PRO A 155 -18.78 -23.03 -0.69
C PRO A 155 -19.90 -21.97 -0.57
N GLY A 156 -20.79 -22.10 0.41
CA GLY A 156 -21.93 -21.17 0.59
C GLY A 156 -21.59 -19.78 1.15
N LEU A 157 -20.38 -19.51 1.64
CA LEU A 157 -20.04 -18.20 2.23
C LEU A 157 -19.62 -17.16 1.18
N VAL A 158 -19.17 -17.62 0.00
CA VAL A 158 -18.39 -16.80 -0.94
C VAL A 158 -19.02 -16.69 -2.33
N ASP A 159 -20.22 -17.26 -2.50
CA ASP A 159 -20.94 -17.36 -3.77
C ASP A 159 -21.87 -16.19 -4.10
N GLU A 160 -21.98 -15.19 -3.21
CA GLU A 160 -22.71 -13.96 -3.50
C GLU A 160 -21.77 -12.84 -4.00
N VAL A 161 -21.46 -12.83 -5.30
CA VAL A 161 -21.17 -11.62 -6.10
C VAL A 161 -21.66 -11.84 -7.52
#